data_AF-A0A212JYY2-F1
#
_entry.id   AF-A0A212JYY2-F1
#
_cell.length_a   1.000
_cell.length_b   1.000
_cell.length_c   1.000
_cell.angle_alpha   90.00
_cell.angle_beta   90.00
_cell.angle_gamma   90.00
#
_symmetry.space_group_name_H-M   'P 1'
#
loop_
_entity.id
_entity.type
_entity.pdbx_description
1 polymer ?
#
loop_
_entity_poly.entity_id
_entity_poly.type
_entity_poly.pdbx_seq_one_letter_code
_entity_poly.pdbx_strand_id
1 'polypeptide(L)'
;MHILFLILGIALIGALIFYKPGQRPARKPGSDFTGFPGPLSKEERRAVNEALEAKGKLPWIMREKGTGALTFKGGGMLTENFDFLDAYEARTSLDIRDEKPVFDDDYANQQGKADTLSRLLERHLAASLPFPFKALAGESRVDVVTLADYGNTAYVFIVNKTPGNFVIRIDKGHFYYDVPTVLKTLEAFIDGNPPMDRVIWVERDTNFFMFVVQQKLP
;
A
#
# COMPACT_ATOMS: atom_id res chain seq x y z
N MET A 1 -29.34 -40.51 56.27
CA MET A 1 -29.66 -41.42 55.14
C MET A 1 -29.44 -40.66 53.84
N HIS A 2 -28.39 -41.00 53.12
CA HIS A 2 -28.02 -40.41 51.83
C HIS A 2 -28.31 -41.43 50.73
N ILE A 3 -29.04 -41.02 49.70
CA ILE A 3 -29.33 -41.77 48.46
C ILE A 3 -28.57 -40.99 47.38
N LEU A 4 -27.42 -41.43 46.88
CA LEU A 4 -27.16 -42.53 45.93
C LEU A 4 -27.84 -42.31 44.56
N PHE A 5 -27.14 -41.62 43.65
CA PHE A 5 -27.21 -41.90 42.22
C PHE A 5 -25.81 -41.83 41.62
N LEU A 6 -25.32 -43.00 41.25
CA LEU A 6 -24.17 -43.30 40.40
C LEU A 6 -24.77 -43.86 39.11
N ILE A 7 -24.29 -43.42 37.94
CA ILE A 7 -24.14 -44.11 36.62
C ILE A 7 -23.73 -42.99 35.63
N LEU A 8 -22.45 -42.94 35.21
CA LEU A 8 -21.91 -43.48 33.94
C LEU A 8 -22.38 -42.66 32.71
N GLY A 9 -21.60 -42.07 31.82
CA GLY A 9 -20.17 -42.00 31.53
C GLY A 9 -19.98 -41.26 30.18
N ILE A 10 -18.73 -41.13 29.72
CA ILE A 10 -18.28 -40.75 28.36
C ILE A 10 -17.85 -39.27 28.15
N ALA A 11 -16.52 -39.13 28.06
CA ALA A 11 -15.70 -38.26 27.20
C ALA A 11 -15.89 -36.74 27.19
N LEU A 12 -14.88 -36.01 27.68
CA LEU A 12 -14.14 -35.02 26.86
C LEU A 12 -12.85 -34.61 27.56
N ILE A 13 -11.84 -35.46 27.39
CA ILE A 13 -10.44 -35.06 27.49
C ILE A 13 -10.10 -34.36 26.17
N GLY A 14 -9.50 -33.16 26.27
CA GLY A 14 -8.62 -32.63 25.24
C GLY A 14 -9.20 -31.53 24.35
N ALA A 15 -8.78 -30.29 24.61
CA ALA A 15 -8.07 -29.47 23.62
C ALA A 15 -7.58 -28.17 24.29
N LEU A 16 -6.35 -28.22 24.82
CA LEU A 16 -5.46 -27.06 24.77
C LEU A 16 -5.39 -26.63 23.31
N ILE A 17 -6.09 -25.56 22.93
CA ILE A 17 -5.81 -24.90 21.66
C ILE A 17 -4.61 -23.98 21.91
N PHE A 18 -3.43 -24.56 21.74
CA PHE A 18 -2.23 -23.80 21.43
C PHE A 18 -2.51 -22.95 20.20
N TYR A 19 -2.64 -21.63 20.41
CA TYR A 19 -2.54 -20.65 19.35
C TYR A 19 -1.11 -20.68 18.81
N LYS A 20 -0.85 -21.55 17.82
CA LYS A 20 0.34 -21.42 16.97
C LYS A 20 0.07 -20.24 16.04
N PRO A 21 0.89 -19.16 16.06
CA PRO A 21 0.83 -18.18 15.00
C PRO A 21 1.09 -18.93 13.70
N GLY A 22 0.09 -18.94 12.82
CA GLY A 22 0.20 -19.58 11.53
C GLY A 22 1.44 -19.04 10.84
N GLN A 23 2.43 -19.91 10.64
CA GLN A 23 3.44 -19.68 9.63
C GLN A 23 2.66 -19.46 8.33
N ARG A 24 2.60 -18.20 7.86
CA ARG A 24 2.21 -17.93 6.48
C ARG A 24 3.09 -18.85 5.63
N PRO A 25 2.52 -19.67 4.73
CA PRO A 25 3.35 -20.49 3.87
C PRO A 25 4.34 -19.57 3.20
N ALA A 26 5.63 -19.91 3.25
CA ALA A 26 6.64 -19.25 2.44
C ALA A 26 6.20 -19.46 0.99
N ARG A 27 5.55 -18.45 0.42
CA ARG A 27 5.21 -18.47 -0.99
C ARG A 27 6.56 -18.48 -1.68
N LYS A 28 6.88 -19.58 -2.38
CA LYS A 28 7.85 -19.53 -3.48
C LYS A 28 7.51 -18.25 -4.27
N PRO A 29 8.49 -17.44 -4.71
CA PRO A 29 8.20 -16.29 -5.56
C PRO A 29 7.22 -16.80 -6.61
N GLY A 30 6.00 -16.27 -6.58
CA GLY A 30 4.95 -16.81 -7.42
C GLY A 30 5.48 -16.74 -8.83
N SER A 31 5.69 -17.90 -9.44
CA SER A 31 6.20 -18.07 -10.80
C SER A 31 5.19 -17.59 -11.86
N ASP A 32 4.19 -16.82 -11.45
CA ASP A 32 3.02 -16.44 -12.22
C ASP A 32 2.86 -14.90 -12.23
N PHE A 33 3.97 -14.16 -12.14
CA PHE A 33 4.04 -12.72 -12.45
C PHE A 33 4.70 -12.53 -13.83
N THR A 34 4.05 -13.03 -14.87
CA THR A 34 4.38 -12.82 -16.29
C THR A 34 3.61 -11.64 -16.90
N GLY A 35 3.33 -10.59 -16.11
CA GLY A 35 2.33 -9.57 -16.47
C GLY A 35 2.80 -8.12 -16.49
N PHE A 36 3.97 -7.80 -15.94
CA PHE A 36 4.57 -6.49 -16.13
C PHE A 36 5.57 -6.58 -17.28
N PRO A 37 5.42 -5.77 -18.35
CA PRO A 37 6.37 -5.79 -19.45
C PRO A 37 7.77 -5.48 -18.91
N GLY A 38 8.81 -5.89 -19.63
CA GLY A 38 10.15 -5.39 -19.34
C GLY A 38 10.21 -3.86 -19.37
N PRO A 39 11.39 -3.25 -19.19
CA PRO A 39 11.56 -1.81 -19.36
C PRO A 39 10.84 -1.33 -20.63
N LEU A 40 10.14 -0.19 -20.55
CA LEU A 40 9.38 0.31 -21.69
C LEU A 40 10.31 0.52 -22.88
N SER A 41 9.87 0.11 -24.08
CA SER A 41 10.52 0.52 -25.32
C SER A 41 10.55 2.05 -25.43
N LYS A 42 11.38 2.57 -26.33
CA LYS A 42 11.50 4.02 -26.54
C LYS A 42 10.17 4.64 -26.95
N GLU A 43 9.44 3.95 -27.83
CA GLU A 43 8.15 4.34 -28.34
C GLU A 43 7.07 4.33 -27.24
N GLU A 44 7.04 3.27 -26.42
CA GLU A 44 6.12 3.19 -25.29
C GLU A 44 6.41 4.27 -24.25
N ARG A 45 7.68 4.51 -23.91
CA ARG A 45 8.08 5.56 -22.97
C ARG A 45 7.65 6.93 -23.47
N ARG A 46 7.80 7.19 -24.77
CA ARG A 46 7.33 8.43 -25.39
C ARG A 46 5.82 8.59 -25.22
N ALA A 47 5.04 7.56 -25.54
CA ALA A 47 3.58 7.61 -25.41
C ALA A 47 3.14 7.79 -23.95
N VAL A 48 3.82 7.15 -22.99
CA VAL A 48 3.58 7.34 -21.55
C VAL A 48 3.87 8.79 -21.14
N ASN A 49 4.99 9.36 -21.59
CA ASN A 49 5.33 10.75 -21.27
C ASN A 49 4.32 11.74 -21.88
N GLU A 50 3.90 11.54 -23.13
CA GLU A 50 2.87 12.37 -23.78
C GLU A 50 1.53 12.29 -23.02
N ALA A 51 1.16 11.11 -22.51
CA ALA A 51 -0.04 10.94 -21.71
C ALA A 51 0.06 11.58 -20.31
N LEU A 52 1.22 11.53 -19.66
CA LEU A 52 1.47 12.27 -18.42
C LEU A 52 1.41 13.79 -18.66
N GLU A 53 2.03 14.27 -19.72
CA GLU A 53 2.01 15.69 -20.09
C GLU A 53 0.59 16.18 -20.37
N ALA A 54 -0.25 15.37 -21.02
CA ALA A 54 -1.66 15.67 -21.21
C ALA A 54 -2.45 15.81 -19.89
N LYS A 55 -1.94 15.20 -18.80
CA LYS A 55 -2.46 15.38 -17.43
C LYS A 55 -1.78 16.53 -16.67
N GLY A 56 -0.88 17.27 -17.30
CA GLY A 56 -0.05 18.28 -16.64
C GLY A 56 1.02 17.70 -15.72
N LYS A 57 1.39 16.43 -15.91
CA LYS A 57 2.34 15.68 -15.07
C LYS A 57 3.68 15.51 -15.76
N LEU A 58 4.74 15.53 -14.96
CA LEU A 58 6.08 15.10 -15.36
C LEU A 58 6.31 13.63 -14.95
N PRO A 59 7.15 12.88 -15.66
CA PRO A 59 7.68 11.59 -15.17
C PRO A 59 8.11 11.62 -13.70
N TRP A 60 7.84 10.54 -12.96
CA TRP A 60 8.10 10.41 -11.53
C TRP A 60 9.55 10.69 -11.18
N ILE A 61 10.51 10.22 -11.99
CA ILE A 61 11.94 10.51 -11.77
C ILE A 61 12.25 12.02 -11.68
N MET A 62 11.46 12.87 -12.33
CA MET A 62 11.61 14.34 -12.28
C MET A 62 10.83 14.99 -11.14
N ARG A 63 9.84 14.30 -10.57
CA ARG A 63 9.07 14.73 -9.39
C ARG A 63 9.75 14.32 -8.08
N GLU A 64 10.59 13.30 -8.14
CA GLU A 64 11.29 12.72 -7.00
C GLU A 64 12.39 13.64 -6.46
N LYS A 65 12.39 13.87 -5.13
CA LYS A 65 13.43 14.65 -4.44
C LYS A 65 14.67 13.81 -4.07
N GLY A 66 14.73 12.53 -4.46
CA GLY A 66 15.79 11.58 -4.11
C GLY A 66 16.36 10.82 -5.31
N THR A 67 17.46 10.07 -5.09
CA THR A 67 18.28 9.49 -6.17
C THR A 67 17.68 8.25 -6.84
N GLY A 68 16.55 7.71 -6.36
CA GLY A 68 16.02 6.43 -6.85
C GLY A 68 16.98 5.25 -6.67
N ALA A 69 18.06 5.38 -5.89
CA ALA A 69 19.11 4.37 -5.80
C ALA A 69 19.02 3.55 -4.51
N LEU A 70 19.17 2.23 -4.64
CA LEU A 70 19.35 1.31 -3.52
C LEU A 70 20.80 0.79 -3.50
N THR A 71 21.47 0.95 -2.37
CA THR A 71 22.82 0.39 -2.16
C THR A 71 22.75 -0.81 -1.23
N PHE A 72 23.33 -1.94 -1.62
CA PHE A 72 23.39 -3.13 -0.78
C PHE A 72 24.66 -3.18 0.07
N LYS A 73 24.55 -3.77 1.27
CA LYS A 73 25.65 -3.94 2.24
C LYS A 73 26.87 -4.69 1.68
N GLY A 74 26.75 -5.40 0.55
CA GLY A 74 27.83 -6.16 -0.10
C GLY A 74 28.54 -5.44 -1.27
N GLY A 75 28.22 -4.18 -1.53
CA GLY A 75 28.69 -3.48 -2.72
C GLY A 75 27.83 -3.81 -3.94
N GLY A 76 27.17 -2.79 -4.47
CA GLY A 76 26.20 -2.92 -5.57
C GLY A 76 25.12 -1.87 -5.43
N MET A 77 24.89 -1.13 -6.51
CA MET A 77 23.86 -0.11 -6.61
C MET A 77 22.80 -0.59 -7.61
N LEU A 78 21.54 -0.56 -7.21
CA LEU A 78 20.44 -0.65 -8.16
C LEU A 78 19.81 0.73 -8.32
N THR A 79 19.42 1.03 -9.54
CA THR A 79 18.66 2.23 -9.88
C THR A 79 17.21 1.83 -10.05
N GLU A 80 16.31 2.61 -9.47
CA GLU A 80 14.89 2.41 -9.65
C GLU A 80 14.48 2.76 -11.08
N ASN A 81 13.67 1.90 -11.66
CA ASN A 81 12.95 2.15 -12.89
C ASN A 81 11.53 2.62 -12.54
N PHE A 82 11.27 3.89 -12.83
CA PHE A 82 9.97 4.53 -12.61
C PHE A 82 8.94 4.26 -13.70
N ASP A 83 9.33 3.63 -14.81
CA ASP A 83 8.47 3.36 -15.97
C ASP A 83 7.14 2.71 -15.59
N PHE A 84 7.17 1.81 -14.62
CA PHE A 84 6.00 1.08 -14.17
C PHE A 84 4.97 1.98 -13.52
N LEU A 85 5.45 2.92 -12.69
CA LEU A 85 4.60 3.88 -12.01
C LEU A 85 4.14 4.99 -12.96
N ASP A 86 5.03 5.48 -13.83
CA ASP A 86 4.71 6.42 -14.89
C ASP A 86 3.63 5.87 -15.83
N ALA A 87 3.81 4.63 -16.30
CA ALA A 87 2.84 3.98 -17.17
C ALA A 87 1.51 3.72 -16.46
N TYR A 88 1.54 3.42 -15.16
CA TYR A 88 0.32 3.24 -14.38
C TYR A 88 -0.49 4.53 -14.33
N GLU A 89 0.12 5.61 -13.83
CA GLU A 89 -0.53 6.92 -13.72
C GLU A 89 -0.95 7.44 -15.10
N ALA A 90 -0.16 7.25 -16.16
CA ALA A 90 -0.53 7.66 -17.51
C ALA A 90 -1.81 6.99 -18.03
N ARG A 91 -2.07 5.74 -17.63
CA ARG A 91 -3.14 4.89 -18.20
C ARG A 91 -4.41 4.83 -17.35
N THR A 92 -4.38 5.25 -16.10
CA THR A 92 -5.56 5.26 -15.21
C THR A 92 -6.21 6.63 -15.15
N SER A 93 -7.36 6.75 -14.49
CA SER A 93 -7.96 8.05 -14.15
C SER A 93 -7.32 8.69 -12.92
N LEU A 94 -6.33 8.02 -12.31
CA LEU A 94 -5.63 8.51 -11.15
C LEU A 94 -4.91 9.81 -11.46
N ASP A 95 -5.06 10.77 -10.55
CA ASP A 95 -4.40 12.07 -10.57
C ASP A 95 -3.81 12.31 -9.18
N ILE A 96 -2.61 11.75 -8.98
CA ILE A 96 -1.87 11.91 -7.73
C ILE A 96 -1.30 13.32 -7.74
N ARG A 97 -1.56 14.12 -6.70
CA ARG A 97 -1.05 15.49 -6.61
C ARG A 97 0.47 15.47 -6.60
N ASP A 98 1.11 16.55 -7.06
CA ASP A 98 2.57 16.70 -6.98
C ASP A 98 3.01 17.41 -5.67
N GLU A 99 2.06 18.10 -5.04
CA GLU A 99 2.25 18.79 -3.76
C GLU A 99 1.58 18.02 -2.62
N LYS A 100 2.29 17.97 -1.48
CA LYS A 100 1.78 17.37 -0.24
C LYS A 100 0.55 18.15 0.24
N PRO A 101 -0.59 17.48 0.50
CA PRO A 101 -1.76 18.15 1.05
C PRO A 101 -1.47 18.69 2.45
N VAL A 102 -2.07 19.84 2.78
CA VAL A 102 -1.96 20.43 4.12
C VAL A 102 -2.90 19.71 5.08
N PHE A 103 -2.39 19.27 6.23
CA PHE A 103 -3.18 18.67 7.31
C PHE A 103 -3.61 19.75 8.31
N ASP A 104 -4.84 19.67 8.80
CA ASP A 104 -5.47 20.73 9.62
C ASP A 104 -4.72 21.03 10.94
N ASP A 105 -4.40 19.99 11.72
CA ASP A 105 -3.70 20.10 13.01
C ASP A 105 -2.27 19.51 12.97
N ASP A 106 -1.59 19.55 11.83
CA ASP A 106 -0.45 18.68 11.52
C ASP A 106 -0.81 17.18 11.62
N TYR A 107 0.01 16.32 11.01
CA TYR A 107 -0.25 14.88 11.02
C TYR A 107 -0.14 14.27 12.43
N ALA A 108 0.87 14.71 13.20
CA ALA A 108 1.23 14.09 14.48
C ALA A 108 0.11 14.15 15.53
N ASN A 109 -0.76 15.16 15.46
CA ASN A 109 -1.90 15.33 16.38
C ASN A 109 -3.14 14.53 15.96
N GLN A 110 -3.12 13.90 14.78
CA GLN A 110 -4.27 13.24 14.18
C GLN A 110 -4.09 11.71 14.02
N GLN A 111 -2.85 11.22 14.05
CA GLN A 111 -2.55 9.79 13.96
C GLN A 111 -3.21 8.96 15.10
N GLY A 112 -3.60 7.73 14.79
CA GLY A 112 -4.22 6.79 15.72
C GLY A 112 -5.75 6.83 15.78
N LYS A 113 -6.40 7.82 15.13
CA LYS A 113 -7.86 7.88 14.98
C LYS A 113 -8.36 6.79 14.03
N ALA A 114 -9.58 6.29 14.26
CA ALA A 114 -10.21 5.27 13.42
C ALA A 114 -11.73 5.48 13.35
N ASP A 115 -12.31 5.23 12.18
CA ASP A 115 -13.75 5.29 11.93
C ASP A 115 -14.24 4.01 11.22
N THR A 116 -15.50 3.99 10.77
CA THR A 116 -16.06 2.83 10.07
C THR A 116 -15.38 2.57 8.72
N LEU A 117 -15.05 3.62 7.98
CA LEU A 117 -14.49 3.54 6.63
C LEU A 117 -13.00 3.18 6.66
N SER A 118 -12.25 3.70 7.64
CA SER A 118 -10.86 3.31 7.90
C SER A 118 -10.78 1.82 8.23
N ARG A 119 -11.70 1.29 9.06
CA ARG A 119 -11.76 -0.16 9.36
C ARG A 119 -12.15 -1.02 8.16
N LEU A 120 -12.97 -0.49 7.25
CA LEU A 120 -13.29 -1.18 5.99
C LEU A 120 -12.06 -1.23 5.09
N LEU A 121 -11.36 -0.11 4.96
CA LEU A 121 -10.12 -0.02 4.19
C LEU A 121 -9.03 -0.93 4.77
N GLU A 122 -8.85 -0.95 6.09
CA GLU A 122 -7.93 -1.87 6.80
C GLU A 122 -8.20 -3.33 6.42
N ARG A 123 -9.47 -3.78 6.49
CA ARG A 123 -9.84 -5.15 6.13
C ARG A 123 -9.57 -5.46 4.66
N HIS A 124 -9.88 -4.51 3.77
CA HIS A 124 -9.64 -4.68 2.33
C HIS A 124 -8.15 -4.77 2.01
N LEU A 125 -7.33 -3.88 2.57
CA LEU A 125 -5.88 -3.90 2.43
C LEU A 125 -5.29 -5.20 2.98
N ALA A 126 -5.73 -5.64 4.16
CA ALA A 126 -5.24 -6.89 4.77
C ALA A 126 -5.58 -8.14 3.95
N ALA A 127 -6.72 -8.14 3.25
CA ALA A 127 -7.16 -9.25 2.41
C ALA A 127 -6.53 -9.24 1.02
N SER A 128 -6.28 -8.06 0.45
CA SER A 128 -5.98 -7.90 -0.98
C SER A 128 -4.53 -7.47 -1.25
N LEU A 129 -3.89 -6.78 -0.30
CA LEU A 129 -2.52 -6.30 -0.50
C LEU A 129 -1.52 -7.41 -0.19
N PRO A 130 -0.59 -7.74 -1.12
CA PRO A 130 0.44 -8.74 -0.85
C PRO A 130 1.53 -8.25 0.11
N PHE A 131 1.54 -6.95 0.44
CA PHE A 131 2.54 -6.30 1.28
C PHE A 131 1.94 -5.96 2.66
N PRO A 132 2.73 -6.04 3.74
CA PRO A 132 2.29 -5.53 5.03
C PRO A 132 2.13 -4.00 4.96
N PHE A 133 1.06 -3.50 5.56
CA PHE A 133 0.81 -2.08 5.73
C PHE A 133 0.62 -1.73 7.21
N LYS A 134 0.78 -0.46 7.55
CA LYS A 134 0.55 0.04 8.90
C LYS A 134 0.21 1.53 8.92
N ALA A 135 -0.40 1.99 10.00
CA ALA A 135 -0.45 3.41 10.29
C ALA A 135 0.96 3.88 10.71
N LEU A 136 1.21 5.19 10.67
CA LEU A 136 2.44 5.72 11.25
C LEU A 136 2.49 5.45 12.77
N ALA A 137 1.33 5.47 13.44
CA ALA A 137 1.19 5.21 14.87
C ALA A 137 1.14 3.73 15.27
N GLY A 138 0.96 2.77 14.35
CA GLY A 138 0.80 1.36 14.73
C GLY A 138 0.51 0.38 13.59
N GLU A 139 0.66 -0.91 13.84
CA GLU A 139 0.56 -1.97 12.83
C GLU A 139 -0.86 -2.24 12.31
N SER A 140 -0.98 -2.59 11.02
CA SER A 140 -2.24 -2.98 10.35
C SER A 140 -3.40 -2.00 10.57
N ARG A 141 -3.09 -0.70 10.52
CA ARG A 141 -4.03 0.39 10.75
C ARG A 141 -4.02 1.41 9.63
N VAL A 142 -5.10 2.17 9.56
CA VAL A 142 -5.24 3.35 8.70
C VAL A 142 -5.61 4.54 9.58
N ASP A 143 -4.78 5.57 9.59
CA ASP A 143 -5.00 6.81 10.33
C ASP A 143 -6.08 7.65 9.64
N VAL A 144 -6.97 8.24 10.44
CA VAL A 144 -7.99 9.19 9.96
C VAL A 144 -7.53 10.60 10.27
N VAL A 145 -7.36 11.42 9.23
CA VAL A 145 -6.88 12.80 9.33
C VAL A 145 -7.79 13.76 8.56
N THR A 146 -7.73 15.04 8.90
CA THR A 146 -8.44 16.12 8.21
C THR A 146 -7.45 16.96 7.41
N LEU A 147 -7.80 17.26 6.16
CA LEU A 147 -7.03 18.14 5.28
C LEU A 147 -7.52 19.59 5.42
N ALA A 148 -6.59 20.52 5.62
CA ALA A 148 -6.88 21.93 5.91
C ALA A 148 -7.61 22.63 4.76
N ASP A 149 -7.14 22.40 3.52
CA ASP A 149 -7.61 23.16 2.35
C ASP A 149 -9.08 22.88 1.97
N TYR A 150 -9.66 21.80 2.50
CA TYR A 150 -11.00 21.33 2.10
C TYR A 150 -11.88 20.85 3.27
N GLY A 151 -11.38 20.78 4.50
CA GLY A 151 -12.07 20.15 5.63
C GLY A 151 -12.35 18.64 5.44
N ASN A 152 -11.72 18.03 4.43
CA ASN A 152 -12.00 16.66 4.03
C ASN A 152 -11.28 15.66 4.93
N THR A 153 -12.02 14.61 5.30
CA THR A 153 -11.41 13.41 5.90
C THR A 153 -10.56 12.69 4.85
N ALA A 154 -9.36 12.32 5.27
CA ALA A 154 -8.44 11.48 4.52
C ALA A 154 -7.94 10.32 5.39
N TYR A 155 -7.55 9.27 4.69
CA TYR A 155 -7.12 8.01 5.25
C TYR A 155 -5.65 7.79 4.89
N VAL A 156 -4.80 7.61 5.90
CA VAL A 156 -3.36 7.56 5.75
C VAL A 156 -2.78 6.25 6.26
N PHE A 157 -1.93 5.61 5.47
CA PHE A 157 -1.18 4.43 5.86
C PHE A 157 0.14 4.35 5.11
N ILE A 158 1.05 3.50 5.58
CA ILE A 158 2.37 3.31 5.00
C ILE A 158 2.65 1.85 4.62
N VAL A 159 3.47 1.67 3.59
CA VAL A 159 4.09 0.40 3.18
C VAL A 159 5.61 0.58 3.24
N ASN A 160 6.29 -0.30 3.98
CA ASN A 160 7.75 -0.18 4.14
C ASN A 160 8.49 -0.60 2.85
N LYS A 161 9.58 0.11 2.55
CA LYS A 161 10.54 -0.19 1.47
C LYS A 161 11.45 -1.36 1.83
N THR A 162 10.89 -2.49 2.24
CA THR A 162 11.70 -3.67 2.60
C THR A 162 12.05 -4.51 1.37
N PRO A 163 13.32 -4.92 1.21
CA PRO A 163 13.72 -5.89 0.19
C PRO A 163 12.91 -7.18 0.29
N GLY A 164 12.45 -7.71 -0.84
CA GLY A 164 11.75 -9.01 -0.92
C GLY A 164 10.22 -8.95 -0.80
N ASN A 165 9.65 -7.88 -0.23
CA ASN A 165 8.20 -7.69 -0.21
C ASN A 165 7.76 -6.63 -1.22
N PHE A 166 8.38 -5.44 -1.21
CA PHE A 166 7.89 -4.29 -1.97
C PHE A 166 8.84 -3.85 -3.09
N VAL A 167 10.06 -4.36 -3.09
CA VAL A 167 11.12 -4.11 -4.08
C VAL A 167 11.18 -5.29 -5.04
N ILE A 168 10.94 -5.05 -6.33
CA ILE A 168 10.99 -6.06 -7.38
C ILE A 168 12.20 -5.81 -8.28
N ARG A 169 13.09 -6.79 -8.40
CA ARG A 169 14.28 -6.69 -9.25
C ARG A 169 13.90 -6.95 -10.71
N ILE A 170 14.33 -6.07 -11.60
CA ILE A 170 14.12 -6.21 -13.05
C ILE A 170 15.31 -6.95 -13.66
N ASP A 171 16.52 -6.43 -13.40
CA ASP A 171 17.76 -6.98 -13.93
C ASP A 171 18.93 -6.77 -12.96
N LYS A 172 20.16 -6.92 -13.43
CA LYS A 172 21.36 -6.80 -12.59
C LYS A 172 21.56 -5.39 -12.01
N GLY A 173 21.08 -4.34 -12.67
CA GLY A 173 21.25 -2.93 -12.31
C GLY A 173 19.96 -2.20 -11.96
N HIS A 174 18.78 -2.78 -12.22
CA HIS A 174 17.50 -2.09 -12.04
C HIS A 174 16.50 -2.84 -11.14
N PHE A 175 15.65 -2.06 -10.47
CA PHE A 175 14.51 -2.54 -9.69
C PHE A 175 13.33 -1.57 -9.83
N TYR A 176 12.16 -1.92 -9.31
CA TYR A 176 11.09 -0.97 -9.06
C TYR A 176 10.41 -1.25 -7.71
N TYR A 177 9.78 -0.24 -7.12
CA TYR A 177 8.84 -0.46 -6.03
C TYR A 177 7.45 -0.75 -6.61
N ASP A 178 6.78 -1.80 -6.15
CA ASP A 178 5.46 -2.19 -6.66
C ASP A 178 4.30 -1.33 -6.10
N VAL A 179 4.50 0.00 -6.15
CA VAL A 179 3.49 1.02 -5.87
C VAL A 179 2.22 0.81 -6.72
N PRO A 180 2.30 0.46 -8.04
CA PRO A 180 1.11 0.18 -8.85
C PRO A 180 0.15 -0.85 -8.24
N THR A 181 0.65 -1.93 -7.63
CA THR A 181 -0.22 -2.92 -6.95
C THR A 181 -0.99 -2.32 -5.77
N VAL A 182 -0.36 -1.41 -5.01
CA VAL A 182 -1.06 -0.71 -3.91
C VAL A 182 -2.14 0.19 -4.49
N LEU A 183 -1.80 0.99 -5.51
CA LEU A 183 -2.75 1.90 -6.17
C LEU A 183 -3.95 1.16 -6.75
N LYS A 184 -3.73 0.02 -7.42
CA LYS A 184 -4.81 -0.83 -7.95
C LYS A 184 -5.73 -1.36 -6.85
N THR A 185 -5.15 -1.75 -5.72
CA THR A 185 -5.92 -2.23 -4.57
C THR A 185 -6.79 -1.12 -3.98
N LEU A 186 -6.28 0.12 -3.96
CA LEU A 186 -7.01 1.30 -3.53
C LEU A 186 -8.11 1.69 -4.50
N GLU A 187 -7.86 1.72 -5.81
CA GLU A 187 -8.88 2.00 -6.83
C GLU A 187 -10.04 1.01 -6.74
N ALA A 188 -9.75 -0.29 -6.61
CA ALA A 188 -10.79 -1.30 -6.42
C ALA A 188 -11.63 -1.09 -5.14
N PHE A 189 -11.01 -0.57 -4.07
CA PHE A 189 -11.76 -0.20 -2.87
C PHE A 189 -12.63 1.03 -3.10
N ILE A 190 -12.07 2.07 -3.73
CA ILE A 190 -12.76 3.33 -4.02
C ILE A 190 -13.98 3.08 -4.90
N ASP A 191 -13.85 2.28 -5.96
CA ASP A 191 -14.95 1.92 -6.87
C ASP A 191 -16.10 1.22 -6.15
N GLY A 192 -15.79 0.42 -5.11
CA GLY A 192 -16.78 -0.28 -4.28
C GLY A 192 -17.35 0.53 -3.12
N ASN A 193 -16.80 1.71 -2.82
CA ASN A 193 -17.16 2.50 -1.65
C ASN A 193 -17.49 3.95 -2.07
N PRO A 194 -18.77 4.25 -2.39
CA PRO A 194 -19.19 5.57 -2.88
C PRO A 194 -18.74 6.78 -2.05
N PRO A 195 -18.57 6.71 -0.71
CA PRO A 195 -18.04 7.83 0.07
C PRO A 195 -16.58 8.20 -0.24
N MET A 196 -15.79 7.33 -0.90
CA MET A 196 -14.40 7.60 -1.26
C MET A 196 -14.29 8.35 -2.59
N ASP A 197 -13.33 9.27 -2.72
CA ASP A 197 -13.06 10.00 -3.97
C ASP A 197 -11.88 9.39 -4.73
N ARG A 198 -10.64 9.62 -4.27
CA ARG A 198 -9.44 9.19 -4.97
C ARG A 198 -8.23 9.07 -4.03
N VAL A 199 -7.18 8.41 -4.52
CA VAL A 199 -5.84 8.57 -3.93
C VAL A 199 -5.33 9.95 -4.32
N ILE A 200 -5.00 10.78 -3.33
CA ILE A 200 -4.62 12.18 -3.56
C ILE A 200 -3.13 12.42 -3.45
N TRP A 201 -2.40 11.57 -2.72
CA TRP A 201 -0.98 11.78 -2.47
C TRP A 201 -0.27 10.47 -2.18
N VAL A 202 0.95 10.34 -2.69
CA VAL A 202 1.89 9.27 -2.38
C VAL A 202 3.19 9.92 -1.94
N GLU A 203 3.48 9.88 -0.63
CA GLU A 203 4.76 10.38 -0.12
C GLU A 203 5.78 9.27 -0.15
N ARG A 204 6.92 9.55 -0.76
CA ARG A 204 8.07 8.67 -0.70
C ARG A 204 9.05 9.16 0.35
N ASP A 205 9.14 8.44 1.45
CA ASP A 205 10.14 8.65 2.49
C ASP A 205 11.37 7.76 2.23
N THR A 206 12.45 7.93 2.98
CA THR A 206 13.64 7.06 2.98
C THR A 206 13.25 5.59 3.14
N ASN A 207 12.32 5.28 4.05
CA ASN A 207 12.05 3.90 4.48
C ASN A 207 10.66 3.37 4.13
N PHE A 208 9.74 4.20 3.66
CA PHE A 208 8.37 3.81 3.36
C PHE A 208 7.77 4.62 2.21
N PHE A 209 6.63 4.16 1.72
CA PHE A 209 5.68 4.97 0.96
C PHE A 209 4.44 5.19 1.81
N MET A 210 3.98 6.44 1.90
CA MET A 210 2.74 6.81 2.56
C MET A 210 1.69 7.11 1.51
N PHE A 211 0.51 6.55 1.70
CA PHE A 211 -0.64 6.72 0.82
C PHE A 211 -1.67 7.55 1.55
N VAL A 212 -2.21 8.56 0.88
CA VAL A 212 -3.31 9.39 1.38
C VAL A 212 -4.49 9.24 0.43
N VAL A 213 -5.60 8.74 0.96
CA VAL A 213 -6.84 8.52 0.22
C VAL A 213 -7.92 9.43 0.77
N GLN A 214 -8.59 10.19 -0.10
CA GLN A 214 -9.54 11.21 0.31
C GLN A 214 -10.98 10.68 0.26
N GLN A 215 -11.77 11.05 1.28
CA GLN A 215 -13.22 10.92 1.25
C GLN A 215 -13.83 12.03 0.38
N LYS A 216 -14.94 11.75 -0.32
CA LYS A 216 -15.73 12.78 -1.00
C LYS A 216 -16.22 13.81 0.01
N LEU A 217 -16.27 15.06 -0.45
CA LEU A 217 -17.01 16.11 0.24
C LEU A 217 -18.47 15.66 0.41
N PRO A 218 -19.07 15.87 1.60
CA PRO A 218 -20.51 15.70 1.78
C PRO A 218 -21.33 16.65 0.90
#